data_AF-A0A6A8LVZ7-F1
#
_entry.id   AF-A0A6A8LVZ7-F1
#
_cell.length_a   1.000
_cell.length_b   1.000
_cell.length_c   1.000
_cell.angle_alpha   90.00
_cell.angle_beta   90.00
_cell.angle_gamma   90.00
#
_symmetry.space_group_name_H-M   'P 1'
#
loop_
_entity.id
_entity.type
_entity.pdbx_description
1 polymer ?
#
loop_
_entity_poly.entity_id
_entity_poly.type
_entity_poly.pdbx_seq_one_letter_code
_entity_poly.pdbx_strand_id
1 'polypeptide(L)'
;LDNSIRICIDEGLNPITAIQMATLNPAEYCGLNDRGAIAPGRRADMVVFESLEDFAVEETYILGEKLSQGNKYLGEVNYYPIDSVESSMHVKDFTREKLQLHLNSDKVRAVGVVPGEVLTTEEHVTVNRDGDGNFVYNDQEDVTKIVVVERHHNTGNVNVNLLSGYGIKAGAIAISIGHDSHNIIA
;
A
#
# COMPACT_ATOMS: atom_id res chain seq x y z
N LEU A 1 4.70 9.58 10.99
CA LEU A 1 6.14 9.74 11.32
C LEU A 1 6.32 9.77 12.84
N ASP A 2 5.56 10.62 13.54
CA ASP A 2 5.42 10.62 15.01
C ASP A 2 5.23 9.20 15.59
N ASN A 3 4.38 8.37 14.98
CA ASN A 3 4.13 7.01 15.43
C ASN A 3 5.39 6.14 15.36
N SER A 4 6.21 6.31 14.34
CA SER A 4 7.49 5.59 14.22
C SER A 4 8.48 6.04 15.28
N ILE A 5 8.51 7.33 15.63
CA ILE A 5 9.34 7.85 16.72
C ILE A 5 8.89 7.25 18.05
N ARG A 6 7.58 7.23 18.33
CA ARG A 6 7.01 6.59 19.53
C ARG A 6 7.40 5.12 19.63
N ILE A 7 7.22 4.34 18.55
CA ILE A 7 7.65 2.93 18.52
C ILE A 7 9.15 2.80 18.83
N CYS A 8 10.02 3.64 18.26
CA CYS A 8 11.45 3.58 18.58
C CYS A 8 11.74 3.83 20.07
N ILE A 9 11.04 4.79 20.67
CA ILE A 9 11.19 5.11 22.10
C ILE A 9 10.65 3.98 22.98
N ASP A 10 9.49 3.43 22.63
CA ASP A 10 8.86 2.28 23.31
C ASP A 10 9.77 1.04 23.28
N GLU A 11 10.51 0.85 22.20
CA GLU A 11 11.54 -0.20 22.05
C GLU A 11 12.89 0.16 22.71
N GLY A 12 12.95 1.25 23.47
CA GLY A 12 14.09 1.63 24.33
C GLY A 12 15.13 2.56 23.69
N LEU A 13 14.86 3.13 22.51
CA LEU A 13 15.74 4.13 21.91
C LEU A 13 15.64 5.45 22.68
N ASN A 14 16.79 6.12 22.87
CA ASN A 14 16.80 7.45 23.48
C ASN A 14 15.91 8.43 22.66
N PRO A 15 14.98 9.16 23.30
CA PRO A 15 14.09 10.09 22.60
C PRO A 15 14.80 11.15 21.75
N ILE A 16 15.95 11.65 22.21
CA ILE A 16 16.75 12.64 21.46
C ILE A 16 17.31 12.01 20.18
N THR A 17 17.79 10.77 20.26
CA THR A 17 18.25 10.03 19.07
C THR A 17 17.10 9.77 18.10
N ALA A 18 15.92 9.38 18.60
CA ALA A 18 14.74 9.16 17.77
C ALA A 18 14.29 10.45 17.05
N ILE A 19 14.29 11.59 17.74
CA ILE A 19 14.02 12.92 17.15
C ILE A 19 15.07 13.26 16.10
N GLN A 20 16.36 13.05 16.40
CA GLN A 20 17.44 13.31 15.46
C GLN A 20 17.30 12.51 14.17
N MET A 21 16.91 11.22 14.27
CA MET A 21 16.63 10.35 13.13
C MET A 21 15.47 10.85 12.27
N ALA A 22 14.51 11.58 12.84
CA ALA A 22 13.37 12.14 12.13
C ALA A 22 13.56 13.62 11.68
N THR A 23 14.64 14.29 12.09
CA THR A 23 14.86 15.72 11.87
C THR A 23 16.21 16.01 11.20
N LEU A 24 17.30 16.01 11.96
CA LEU A 24 18.63 16.39 11.49
C LEU A 24 19.16 15.42 10.42
N ASN A 25 19.05 14.12 10.67
CA ASN A 25 19.59 13.10 9.76
C ASN A 25 18.96 13.16 8.35
N PRO A 26 17.62 13.20 8.19
CA PRO A 26 17.02 13.34 6.86
C PRO A 26 17.29 14.71 6.23
N ALA A 27 17.42 15.78 7.04
CA ALA A 27 17.81 17.09 6.52
C ALA A 27 19.23 17.07 5.94
N GLU A 28 20.20 16.48 6.65
CA GLU A 28 21.58 16.31 6.16
C GLU A 28 21.63 15.39 4.93
N TYR A 29 20.93 14.25 4.96
CA TYR A 29 20.85 13.32 3.84
C TYR A 29 20.29 13.99 2.57
N CYS A 30 19.24 14.80 2.70
CA CYS A 30 18.62 15.51 1.59
C CYS A 30 19.30 16.85 1.23
N GLY A 31 20.38 17.25 1.92
CA GLY A 31 21.07 18.53 1.70
C GLY A 31 20.26 19.78 2.09
N LEU A 32 19.29 19.64 2.99
CA LEU A 32 18.41 20.72 3.47
C LEU A 32 19.04 21.45 4.67
N ASN A 33 19.96 22.36 4.38
CA ASN A 33 20.72 23.10 5.41
C ASN A 33 19.89 24.10 6.24
N ASP A 34 18.65 24.37 5.83
CA ASP A 34 17.77 25.36 6.44
C ASP A 34 16.82 24.78 7.49
N ARG A 35 16.80 23.46 7.74
CA ARG A 35 15.86 22.82 8.70
C ARG A 35 16.48 21.63 9.44
N GLY A 36 15.66 20.90 10.21
CA GLY A 36 16.07 19.68 10.92
C GLY A 36 16.82 19.90 12.24
N ALA A 37 17.09 21.15 12.63
CA ALA A 37 17.61 21.47 13.96
C ALA A 37 17.14 22.87 14.40
N ILE A 38 17.10 23.09 15.71
CA ILE A 38 16.80 24.39 16.32
C ILE A 38 18.13 25.14 16.47
N ALA A 39 18.39 26.09 15.57
CA ALA A 39 19.58 26.94 15.59
C ALA A 39 19.33 28.27 14.87
N PRO A 40 20.03 29.35 15.25
CA PRO A 40 19.97 30.62 14.52
C PRO A 40 20.27 30.46 13.03
N GLY A 41 19.47 31.11 12.18
CA GLY A 41 19.60 31.03 10.72
C GLY A 41 18.89 29.83 10.06
N ARG A 42 18.29 28.92 10.83
CA ARG A 42 17.41 27.86 10.32
C ARG A 42 15.94 28.29 10.38
N ARG A 43 15.10 27.62 9.59
CA ARG A 43 13.64 27.76 9.61
C ARG A 43 13.11 27.42 11.00
N ALA A 44 12.16 28.21 11.46
CA ALA A 44 11.42 27.96 12.69
C ALA A 44 10.30 26.93 12.46
N ASP A 45 10.68 25.75 11.96
CA ASP A 45 9.82 24.57 11.87
C ASP A 45 10.03 23.76 13.15
N MET A 46 9.06 23.77 14.06
CA MET A 46 9.20 23.26 15.42
C MET A 46 7.96 22.50 15.86
N VAL A 47 8.15 21.50 16.71
CA VAL A 47 7.08 20.79 17.40
C VAL A 47 7.36 20.89 18.90
N VAL A 48 6.37 21.32 19.65
CA VAL A 48 6.40 21.39 21.11
C VAL A 48 5.66 20.18 21.64
N PHE A 49 6.34 19.38 22.46
CA PHE A 49 5.77 18.22 23.12
C PHE A 49 5.54 18.53 24.59
N GLU A 50 4.47 17.99 25.17
CA GLU A 50 4.22 18.05 26.61
C GLU A 50 5.32 17.31 27.39
N SER A 51 5.68 16.12 26.91
CA SER A 51 6.77 15.30 27.42
C SER A 51 7.42 14.52 26.29
N LEU A 52 8.68 14.13 26.48
CA LEU A 52 9.36 13.19 25.58
C LEU A 52 9.06 11.72 25.92
N GLU A 53 8.20 11.47 26.91
CA GLU A 53 7.76 10.14 27.33
C GLU A 53 6.50 9.74 26.55
N ASP A 54 5.44 10.55 26.62
CA ASP A 54 4.17 10.29 25.95
C ASP A 54 4.14 10.82 24.51
N PHE A 55 5.10 11.70 24.17
CA PHE A 55 5.27 12.28 22.85
C PHE A 55 4.02 13.00 22.31
N ALA A 56 3.17 13.49 23.21
CA ALA A 56 1.98 14.25 22.88
C ALA A 56 2.36 15.64 22.33
N VAL A 57 1.94 15.92 21.10
CA VAL A 57 2.18 17.22 20.45
C VAL A 57 1.23 18.26 21.03
N GLU A 58 1.78 19.30 21.64
CA GLU A 58 1.04 20.45 22.15
C GLU A 58 0.90 21.53 21.08
N GLU A 59 1.99 21.83 20.36
CA GLU A 59 2.02 22.90 19.37
C GLU A 59 2.90 22.53 18.18
N THR A 60 2.53 22.99 16.99
CA THR A 60 3.36 22.88 15.79
C THR A 60 3.52 24.25 15.16
N TYR A 61 4.77 24.60 14.86
CA TYR A 61 5.16 25.81 14.16
C TYR A 61 5.76 25.46 12.80
N ILE A 62 5.39 26.20 11.76
CA ILE A 62 6.02 26.13 10.44
C ILE A 62 6.38 27.55 10.04
N LEU A 63 7.64 27.78 9.65
CA LEU A 63 8.20 29.09 9.34
C LEU A 63 7.97 30.15 10.45
N GLY A 64 7.88 29.70 11.71
CA GLY A 64 7.63 30.56 12.87
C GLY A 64 6.16 30.86 13.16
N GLU A 65 5.24 30.38 12.33
CA GLU A 65 3.80 30.53 12.54
C GLU A 65 3.21 29.31 13.25
N LYS A 66 2.41 29.53 14.30
CA LYS A 66 1.72 28.45 15.02
C LYS A 66 0.55 27.93 14.20
N LEU A 67 0.65 26.69 13.72
CA LEU A 67 -0.35 26.06 12.85
C LEU A 67 -1.12 24.91 13.50
N SER A 68 -0.74 24.48 14.71
CA SER A 68 -1.50 23.49 15.46
C SER A 68 -1.52 23.81 16.95
N GLN A 69 -2.62 23.46 17.61
CA GLN A 69 -2.75 23.36 19.07
C GLN A 69 -3.40 22.01 19.41
N GLY A 70 -2.67 21.10 20.04
CA GLY A 70 -3.09 19.72 20.23
C GLY A 70 -3.45 19.08 18.87
N ASN A 71 -4.65 18.49 18.81
CA ASN A 71 -5.19 17.87 17.59
C ASN A 71 -5.91 18.84 16.64
N LYS A 72 -5.81 20.16 16.87
CA LYS A 72 -6.50 21.17 16.06
C LYS A 72 -5.53 21.92 15.16
N TYR A 73 -5.71 21.76 13.85
CA TYR A 73 -5.07 22.59 12.84
C TYR A 73 -5.66 24.02 12.85
N LEU A 74 -4.79 25.02 12.78
CA LEU A 74 -5.13 26.46 12.86
C LEU A 74 -4.91 27.20 11.54
N GLY A 75 -4.18 26.60 10.60
CA GLY A 75 -3.87 27.21 9.31
C GLY A 75 -5.05 27.19 8.33
N GLU A 76 -4.88 27.90 7.23
CA GLU A 76 -5.81 27.86 6.11
C GLU A 76 -5.67 26.55 5.34
N VAL A 77 -6.79 25.87 5.08
CA VAL A 77 -6.85 24.67 4.24
C VAL A 77 -7.31 25.08 2.85
N ASN A 78 -6.40 25.01 1.89
CA ASN A 78 -6.71 25.22 0.48
C ASN A 78 -7.06 23.88 -0.17
N TYR A 79 -8.27 23.77 -0.70
CA TYR A 79 -8.70 22.62 -1.48
C TYR A 79 -8.39 22.86 -2.96
N TYR A 80 -7.79 21.87 -3.60
CA TYR A 80 -7.52 21.88 -5.04
C TYR A 80 -8.46 20.93 -5.75
N PRO A 81 -8.92 21.26 -6.98
CA PRO A 81 -9.74 20.35 -7.77
C PRO A 81 -8.99 19.03 -8.04
N ILE A 82 -9.71 17.92 -7.95
CA ILE A 82 -9.16 16.57 -8.14
C ILE A 82 -9.60 15.94 -9.47
N ASP A 83 -10.28 16.69 -10.34
CA ASP A 83 -10.90 16.18 -11.58
C ASP A 83 -9.90 15.42 -12.47
N SER A 84 -8.62 15.79 -12.46
CA SER A 84 -7.56 15.15 -13.26
C SER A 84 -7.21 13.72 -12.81
N VAL A 85 -7.56 13.34 -11.58
CA VAL A 85 -7.29 12.01 -11.01
C VAL A 85 -8.57 11.25 -10.66
N GLU A 86 -9.74 11.86 -10.86
CA GLU A 86 -11.04 11.19 -10.75
C GLU A 86 -11.27 10.19 -11.88
N SER A 87 -12.22 9.27 -11.68
CA SER A 87 -12.72 8.36 -12.71
C SER A 87 -11.65 7.55 -13.48
N SER A 88 -10.54 7.22 -12.85
CA SER A 88 -9.39 6.50 -13.44
C SER A 88 -9.63 5.00 -13.71
N MET A 89 -10.89 4.56 -13.81
CA MET A 89 -11.30 3.18 -14.05
C MET A 89 -11.77 3.03 -15.50
N HIS A 90 -10.82 2.80 -16.40
CA HIS A 90 -11.00 2.69 -17.84
C HIS A 90 -10.94 1.24 -18.28
N VAL A 91 -12.05 0.53 -18.09
CA VAL A 91 -12.18 -0.90 -18.41
C VAL A 91 -13.06 -1.08 -19.64
N LYS A 92 -12.55 -1.80 -20.64
CA LYS A 92 -13.25 -2.05 -21.91
C LYS A 92 -13.85 -3.45 -21.98
N ASP A 93 -15.13 -3.52 -22.35
CA ASP A 93 -15.86 -4.76 -22.70
C ASP A 93 -15.65 -5.89 -21.67
N PHE A 94 -15.73 -5.57 -20.36
CA PHE A 94 -15.56 -6.57 -19.32
C PHE A 94 -16.82 -7.44 -19.21
N THR A 95 -16.62 -8.76 -19.20
CA THR A 95 -17.71 -9.73 -19.04
C THR A 95 -17.26 -10.88 -18.16
N ARG A 96 -18.22 -11.68 -17.66
CA ARG A 96 -17.94 -12.84 -16.82
C ARG A 96 -17.09 -13.88 -17.56
N GLU A 97 -17.28 -14.00 -18.87
CA GLU A 97 -16.58 -14.95 -19.74
C GLU A 97 -15.08 -14.67 -19.76
N LYS A 98 -14.65 -13.40 -19.64
CA LYS A 98 -13.24 -13.03 -19.52
C LYS A 98 -12.57 -13.53 -18.23
N LEU A 99 -13.34 -13.98 -17.25
CA LEU A 99 -12.83 -14.60 -16.00
C LEU A 99 -12.70 -16.13 -16.12
N GLN A 100 -13.10 -16.73 -17.24
CA GLN A 100 -12.89 -18.14 -17.49
C GLN A 100 -11.40 -18.41 -17.72
N LEU A 101 -10.94 -19.57 -17.23
CA LEU A 101 -9.57 -20.02 -17.40
C LEU A 101 -9.61 -21.36 -18.10
N HIS A 102 -9.35 -21.38 -19.41
CA HIS A 102 -9.24 -22.60 -20.18
C HIS A 102 -7.86 -23.23 -19.98
N LEU A 103 -7.83 -24.53 -19.71
CA LEU A 103 -6.63 -25.28 -19.36
C LEU A 103 -6.50 -26.53 -20.24
N ASN A 104 -5.27 -26.81 -20.71
CA ASN A 104 -4.99 -27.96 -21.57
C ASN A 104 -4.67 -29.26 -20.81
N SER A 105 -4.49 -29.18 -19.49
CA SER A 105 -4.08 -30.29 -18.62
C SER A 105 -4.66 -30.09 -17.21
N ASP A 106 -4.88 -31.19 -16.49
CA ASP A 106 -5.24 -31.14 -15.07
C ASP A 106 -4.03 -30.78 -14.20
N LYS A 107 -2.82 -31.06 -14.67
CA LYS A 107 -1.56 -30.64 -14.02
C LYS A 107 -1.09 -29.33 -14.64
N VAL A 108 -1.02 -28.27 -13.84
CA VAL A 108 -0.74 -26.91 -14.28
C VAL A 108 0.17 -26.17 -13.31
N ARG A 109 0.73 -25.06 -13.77
CA ARG A 109 1.49 -24.14 -12.92
C ARG A 109 0.54 -23.16 -12.23
N ALA A 110 0.85 -22.85 -10.98
CA ALA A 110 0.22 -21.80 -10.19
C ALA A 110 1.30 -20.94 -9.52
N VAL A 111 0.93 -19.72 -9.17
CA VAL A 111 1.76 -18.85 -8.33
C VAL A 111 1.55 -19.28 -6.87
N GLY A 112 2.60 -19.66 -6.17
CA GLY A 112 2.54 -20.01 -4.75
C GLY A 112 2.70 -18.78 -3.86
N VAL A 113 1.78 -18.60 -2.91
CA VAL A 113 1.84 -17.56 -1.88
C VAL A 113 2.74 -18.01 -0.75
N VAL A 114 3.71 -17.18 -0.38
CA VAL A 114 4.51 -17.37 0.83
C VAL A 114 3.98 -16.41 1.91
N PRO A 115 3.38 -16.91 3.00
CA PRO A 115 2.76 -16.07 4.02
C PRO A 115 3.75 -15.05 4.61
N GLY A 116 3.38 -13.77 4.59
CA GLY A 116 4.19 -12.68 5.15
C GLY A 116 5.31 -12.19 4.24
N GLU A 117 5.47 -12.74 3.03
CA GLU A 117 6.49 -12.33 2.08
C GLU A 117 5.90 -11.70 0.81
N VAL A 118 6.70 -10.85 0.15
CA VAL A 118 6.40 -10.34 -1.20
C VAL A 118 6.82 -11.34 -2.29
N LEU A 119 7.68 -12.30 -1.93
CA LEU A 119 8.16 -13.32 -2.85
C LEU A 119 7.08 -14.38 -3.11
N THR A 120 7.14 -14.96 -4.31
CA THR A 120 6.24 -16.03 -4.75
C THR A 120 7.03 -17.21 -5.26
N THR A 121 6.45 -18.41 -5.16
CA THR A 121 7.03 -19.64 -5.74
C THR A 121 6.32 -20.03 -7.03
N GLU A 122 6.98 -20.86 -7.84
CA GLU A 122 6.30 -21.63 -8.88
C GLU A 122 5.80 -22.94 -8.29
N GLU A 123 4.50 -23.15 -8.31
CA GLU A 123 3.86 -24.38 -7.83
C GLU A 123 3.31 -25.21 -8.99
N HIS A 124 3.35 -26.53 -8.85
CA HIS A 124 2.73 -27.47 -9.79
C HIS A 124 1.54 -28.13 -9.10
N VAL A 125 0.33 -27.78 -9.51
CA VAL A 125 -0.92 -28.21 -8.88
C VAL A 125 -1.71 -29.11 -9.83
N THR A 126 -2.55 -29.98 -9.25
CA THR A 126 -3.58 -30.72 -10.00
C THR A 126 -4.92 -30.05 -9.74
N VAL A 127 -5.70 -29.79 -10.80
CA VAL A 127 -6.98 -29.07 -10.72
C VAL A 127 -8.07 -29.79 -11.50
N ASN A 128 -9.32 -29.48 -11.17
CA ASN A 128 -10.49 -29.97 -11.89
C ASN A 128 -10.81 -29.08 -13.10
N ARG A 129 -11.32 -29.70 -14.16
CA ARG A 129 -11.83 -29.02 -15.36
C ARG A 129 -13.23 -29.49 -15.72
N ASP A 130 -14.02 -28.62 -16.33
CA ASP A 130 -15.31 -28.97 -16.91
C ASP A 130 -15.14 -29.66 -18.29
N GLY A 131 -16.26 -30.03 -18.92
CA GLY A 131 -16.26 -30.69 -20.23
C GLY A 131 -15.70 -29.83 -21.37
N ASP A 132 -15.64 -28.51 -21.19
CA ASP A 132 -15.09 -27.54 -22.13
C ASP A 132 -13.63 -27.18 -21.80
N GLY A 133 -13.03 -27.83 -20.79
CA GLY A 133 -11.64 -27.64 -20.38
C GLY A 133 -11.40 -26.41 -19.49
N ASN A 134 -12.43 -25.78 -18.94
CA ASN A 134 -12.27 -24.65 -18.04
C ASN A 134 -12.03 -25.09 -16.60
N PHE A 135 -11.18 -24.36 -15.87
CA PHE A 135 -10.95 -24.57 -14.44
C PHE A 135 -12.25 -24.53 -13.64
N VAL A 136 -12.45 -25.57 -12.82
CA VAL A 136 -13.55 -25.69 -11.86
C VAL A 136 -12.98 -25.60 -10.45
N TYR A 137 -13.49 -24.63 -9.69
CA TYR A 137 -13.08 -24.43 -8.30
C TYR A 137 -13.43 -25.65 -7.45
N ASN A 138 -12.48 -26.08 -6.62
CA ASN A 138 -12.61 -27.17 -5.65
C ASN A 138 -12.22 -26.66 -4.26
N ASP A 139 -13.17 -26.63 -3.33
CA ASP A 139 -12.94 -26.11 -1.97
C ASP A 139 -12.01 -27.00 -1.12
N GLN A 140 -11.78 -28.24 -1.55
CA GLN A 140 -10.83 -29.17 -0.93
C GLN A 140 -9.38 -28.88 -1.32
N GLU A 141 -9.16 -28.12 -2.39
CA GLU A 141 -7.85 -27.66 -2.84
C GLU A 141 -7.64 -26.20 -2.42
N ASP A 142 -6.40 -25.82 -2.09
CA ASP A 142 -6.06 -24.42 -1.86
C ASP A 142 -5.54 -23.77 -3.13
N VAL A 143 -6.37 -23.82 -4.17
CA VAL A 143 -6.09 -23.24 -5.48
C VAL A 143 -7.26 -22.37 -5.90
N THR A 144 -6.99 -21.09 -6.11
CA THR A 144 -7.98 -20.09 -6.56
C THR A 144 -7.51 -19.39 -7.82
N LYS A 145 -8.38 -18.62 -8.45
CA LYS A 145 -7.98 -17.73 -9.54
C LYS A 145 -7.31 -16.47 -8.98
N ILE A 146 -6.38 -15.93 -9.76
CA ILE A 146 -5.95 -14.54 -9.67
C ILE A 146 -6.17 -13.89 -11.03
N VAL A 147 -6.78 -12.72 -11.03
CA VAL A 147 -7.19 -11.99 -12.22
C VAL A 147 -6.52 -10.63 -12.22
N VAL A 148 -5.95 -10.24 -13.35
CA VAL A 148 -5.49 -8.87 -13.60
C VAL A 148 -6.29 -8.28 -14.74
N VAL A 149 -7.06 -7.22 -14.47
CA VAL A 149 -7.82 -6.47 -15.48
C VAL A 149 -7.15 -5.12 -15.70
N GLU A 150 -6.77 -4.86 -16.95
CA GLU A 150 -6.19 -3.58 -17.35
C GLU A 150 -7.25 -2.48 -17.22
N ARG A 151 -6.91 -1.38 -16.54
CA ARG A 151 -7.88 -0.35 -16.16
C ARG A 151 -7.47 1.09 -16.50
N HIS A 152 -6.36 1.29 -17.20
CA HIS A 152 -5.82 2.62 -17.48
C HIS A 152 -6.05 3.06 -18.93
N HIS A 153 -6.03 2.15 -19.89
CA HIS A 153 -5.97 2.47 -21.32
C HIS A 153 -7.11 1.86 -22.15
N ASN A 154 -8.15 1.30 -21.51
CA ASN A 154 -9.27 0.66 -22.21
C ASN A 154 -8.80 -0.43 -23.19
N THR A 155 -7.74 -1.17 -22.88
CA THR A 155 -7.25 -2.23 -23.78
C THR A 155 -8.22 -3.40 -23.87
N GLY A 156 -9.00 -3.61 -22.80
CA GLY A 156 -9.89 -4.76 -22.64
C GLY A 156 -9.15 -6.04 -22.24
N ASN A 157 -7.85 -5.94 -21.93
CA ASN A 157 -7.02 -7.04 -21.50
C ASN A 157 -7.45 -7.53 -20.11
N VAL A 158 -7.69 -8.83 -20.02
CA VAL A 158 -7.95 -9.56 -18.78
C VAL A 158 -7.05 -10.78 -18.81
N ASN A 159 -6.27 -10.96 -17.75
CA ASN A 159 -5.42 -12.13 -17.60
C ASN A 159 -5.86 -12.90 -16.36
N VAL A 160 -6.09 -14.20 -16.51
CA VAL A 160 -6.54 -15.09 -15.44
C VAL A 160 -5.48 -16.17 -15.26
N ASN A 161 -5.01 -16.36 -14.03
CA ASN A 161 -4.09 -17.42 -13.63
C ASN A 161 -4.58 -18.09 -12.35
N LEU A 162 -3.76 -19.00 -11.82
CA LEU A 162 -4.00 -19.69 -10.57
C LEU A 162 -3.03 -19.23 -9.49
N LEU A 163 -3.55 -19.13 -8.28
CA LEU A 163 -2.86 -18.84 -7.05
C LEU A 163 -3.04 -20.02 -6.10
N SER A 164 -1.95 -20.49 -5.50
CA SER A 164 -1.92 -21.60 -4.55
C SER A 164 -1.56 -21.09 -3.15
N GLY A 165 -2.20 -21.62 -2.11
CA GLY A 165 -1.87 -21.29 -0.72
C GLY A 165 -2.46 -19.98 -0.19
N TYR A 166 -3.46 -19.41 -0.89
CA TYR A 166 -4.09 -18.14 -0.49
C TYR A 166 -5.17 -18.33 0.59
N GLY A 167 -5.82 -19.50 0.64
CA GLY A 167 -6.77 -19.88 1.69
C GLY A 167 -8.21 -19.38 1.50
N ILE A 168 -8.53 -18.69 0.41
CA ILE A 168 -9.92 -18.26 0.14
C ILE A 168 -10.79 -19.47 -0.22
N LYS A 169 -11.91 -19.64 0.51
CA LYS A 169 -12.84 -20.76 0.31
C LYS A 169 -14.16 -20.38 -0.35
N ALA A 170 -14.55 -19.10 -0.29
CA ALA A 170 -15.76 -18.60 -0.91
C ALA A 170 -15.65 -17.09 -1.19
N GLY A 171 -16.29 -16.64 -2.28
CA GLY A 171 -16.30 -15.23 -2.68
C GLY A 171 -15.08 -14.82 -3.50
N ALA A 172 -14.84 -13.51 -3.56
CA ALA A 172 -13.71 -12.89 -4.24
C ALA A 172 -13.35 -11.56 -3.56
N ILE A 173 -12.12 -11.10 -3.76
CA ILE A 173 -11.63 -9.82 -3.25
C ILE A 173 -11.08 -9.06 -4.44
N ALA A 174 -11.64 -7.88 -4.76
CA ALA A 174 -11.14 -7.05 -5.86
C ALA A 174 -10.55 -5.75 -5.32
N ILE A 175 -9.36 -5.39 -5.79
CA ILE A 175 -8.64 -4.16 -5.43
C ILE A 175 -8.08 -3.48 -6.70
N SER A 176 -7.98 -2.15 -6.69
CA SER A 176 -7.29 -1.38 -7.74
C SER A 176 -5.97 -0.76 -7.23
N ILE A 177 -5.53 -1.18 -6.04
CA ILE A 177 -4.24 -0.82 -5.44
C ILE A 177 -3.36 -2.08 -5.50
N GLY A 178 -2.79 -2.35 -6.68
CA GLY A 178 -1.86 -3.46 -6.91
C GLY A 178 -0.48 -2.95 -7.30
N HIS A 179 0.47 -2.93 -6.38
CA HIS A 179 1.78 -2.34 -6.58
C HIS A 179 2.57 -3.01 -7.73
N ASP A 180 3.13 -2.28 -8.71
CA ASP A 180 3.09 -0.81 -8.94
C ASP A 180 2.26 -0.42 -10.18
N SER A 181 1.69 -1.39 -10.89
CA SER A 181 0.88 -1.12 -12.09
C SER A 181 -0.52 -0.61 -11.75
N HIS A 182 -1.02 -0.91 -10.55
CA HIS A 182 -2.33 -0.53 -10.03
C HIS A 182 -3.50 -0.86 -10.98
N ASN A 183 -3.37 -1.95 -11.75
CA ASN A 183 -4.50 -2.58 -12.44
C ASN A 183 -5.47 -3.19 -11.42
N ILE A 184 -6.66 -3.59 -11.85
CA ILE A 184 -7.58 -4.31 -10.97
C ILE A 184 -7.02 -5.71 -10.77
N ILE A 185 -6.88 -6.13 -9.52
CA ILE A 185 -6.53 -7.48 -9.10
C ILE A 185 -7.73 -8.10 -8.39
N ALA A 186 -8.11 -9.33 -8.75
CA ALA A 186 -9.24 -10.05 -8.16
C ALA A 186 -9.02 -11.55 -8.01
#